data_AF-A0A068V6B2-F1
#
_entry.id   AF-A0A068V6B2-F1
#
_cell.length_a   1.000
_cell.length_b   1.000
_cell.length_c   1.000
_cell.angle_alpha   90.00
_cell.angle_beta   90.00
_cell.angle_gamma   90.00
#
_symmetry.space_group_name_H-M   'P 1'
#
loop_
_entity.id
_entity.type
_entity.pdbx_description
1 polymer ?
#
loop_
_entity_poly.entity_id
_entity_poly.type
_entity_poly.pdbx_seq_one_letter_code
_entity_poly.pdbx_strand_id
1 'polypeptide(L)'
;MADVFSIIPASVLRNLSDKLYEKRKNAALEVEGIVKQLAVAGEHDKIAVVINLLVNEFTNSPQANHRKGGLIGLAAATVGLTSEAAQHLEQIVPPVLNSFSDQDSRVRYYACEALYNIAKVVRGDFIVFFNDIFDALCKLSADSDANVQSAAHLLDRLVKDIVTESDQFSIEEFIPLLRERMNVLNPYVRQFLVGWITVLDSVPDIDMLGFLPDFLDGLFNMLSDSSHEIRQQADSALSEFLTEIKNSPSVDYGRMAEILVQRAASQDEFTRLTAITWINEFVKLGGDQLVPYYADILGAILPCISDKEEKIRVVARETNEELRAIKADPAEGFDVGAILSVARRHLSTEWEATRIEALHWIYTLLNRHRTEVLAFLNDVFDTLLKALSDPSDEVVLLVLEVHACIAKDPHHFRQLVVFLVHNFRVDNSLLERLVFLLEQLHCF
;
A
#
# COMPACT_ATOMS: atom_id res chain seq x y z
N MET A 1 -26.94 25.92 37.03
CA MET A 1 -25.80 26.18 37.93
C MET A 1 -26.09 25.89 39.41
N ALA A 2 -27.25 26.26 39.96
CA ALA A 2 -27.57 26.01 41.39
C ALA A 2 -27.80 24.52 41.75
N ASP A 3 -28.14 23.67 40.78
CA ASP A 3 -28.52 22.26 41.00
C ASP A 3 -27.39 21.24 40.78
N VAL A 4 -26.16 21.72 40.50
CA VAL A 4 -25.01 20.83 40.20
C VAL A 4 -24.09 20.66 41.41
N PHE A 5 -23.95 21.73 42.21
CA PHE A 5 -23.25 21.68 43.49
C PHE A 5 -23.97 20.84 44.56
N SER A 6 -25.22 20.43 44.29
CA SER A 6 -25.97 19.47 45.12
C SER A 6 -25.57 18.01 44.82
N ILE A 7 -25.06 17.72 43.63
CA ILE A 7 -24.75 16.35 43.18
C ILE A 7 -23.29 15.98 43.50
N ILE A 8 -22.34 16.85 43.13
CA ILE A 8 -20.92 16.65 43.43
C ILE A 8 -20.48 17.64 44.52
N PRO A 9 -19.91 17.15 45.65
CA PRO A 9 -19.42 18.03 46.69
C PRO A 9 -18.35 19.01 46.17
N ALA A 10 -18.41 20.27 46.61
CA ALA A 10 -17.46 21.30 46.17
C ALA A 10 -15.99 20.96 46.47
N SER A 11 -15.72 20.17 47.52
CA SER A 11 -14.39 19.64 47.82
C SER A 11 -13.85 18.72 46.73
N VAL A 12 -14.72 17.89 46.14
CA VAL A 12 -14.38 16.97 45.04
C VAL A 12 -14.05 17.77 43.80
N LEU A 13 -14.91 18.73 43.42
CA LEU A 13 -14.67 19.61 42.27
C LEU A 13 -13.35 20.39 42.39
N ARG A 14 -13.06 20.92 43.59
CA ARG A 14 -11.77 21.58 43.86
C ARG A 14 -10.60 20.61 43.70
N ASN A 15 -10.71 19.41 44.25
CA ASN A 15 -9.64 18.41 44.22
C ASN A 15 -9.38 17.84 42.82
N LEU A 16 -10.40 17.76 41.95
CA LEU A 16 -10.24 17.39 40.54
C LEU A 16 -9.32 18.36 39.78
N SER A 17 -9.32 19.64 40.15
CA SER A 17 -8.45 20.67 39.56
C SER A 17 -7.12 20.86 40.31
N ASP A 18 -6.82 20.06 41.33
CA ASP A 18 -5.60 20.21 42.15
C ASP A 18 -4.34 19.93 41.31
N LYS A 19 -3.20 20.49 41.71
CA LYS A 19 -1.91 20.28 41.05
C LYS A 19 -1.39 18.85 41.26
N LEU A 20 -1.68 18.24 42.41
CA LEU A 20 -1.23 16.89 42.76
C LEU A 20 -2.10 15.82 42.11
N TYR A 21 -1.47 14.86 41.43
CA TYR A 21 -2.18 13.75 40.78
C TYR A 21 -3.02 12.93 41.76
N GLU A 22 -2.46 12.54 42.92
CA GLU A 22 -3.17 11.72 43.91
C GLU A 22 -4.48 12.35 44.39
N LYS A 23 -4.52 13.68 44.51
CA LYS A 23 -5.76 14.38 44.87
C LYS A 23 -6.79 14.35 43.76
N ARG A 24 -6.37 14.51 42.50
CA ARG A 24 -7.27 14.37 41.33
C ARG A 24 -7.81 12.95 41.25
N LYS A 25 -6.95 11.95 41.43
CA LYS A 25 -7.32 10.52 41.43
C LYS A 25 -8.35 10.19 42.51
N ASN A 26 -8.11 10.62 43.75
CA ASN A 26 -9.07 10.39 44.83
C ASN A 26 -10.42 11.08 44.55
N ALA A 27 -10.40 12.31 44.05
CA ALA A 27 -11.62 13.01 43.67
C ALA A 27 -12.36 12.31 42.50
N ALA A 28 -11.63 11.76 41.54
CA ALA A 28 -12.22 10.97 40.45
C ALA A 28 -12.89 9.69 40.97
N LEU A 29 -12.28 8.97 41.93
CA LEU A 29 -12.90 7.82 42.58
C LEU A 29 -14.19 8.19 43.34
N GLU A 30 -14.24 9.39 43.94
CA GLU A 30 -15.48 9.89 44.54
C GLU A 30 -16.55 10.17 43.46
N VAL A 31 -16.17 10.73 42.31
CA VAL A 31 -17.08 10.92 41.15
C VAL A 31 -17.60 9.58 40.63
N GLU A 32 -16.73 8.56 40.49
CA GLU A 32 -17.12 7.20 40.12
C GLU A 32 -18.19 6.66 41.07
N GLY A 33 -17.96 6.80 42.38
CA GLY A 33 -18.91 6.36 43.40
C GLY A 33 -20.27 7.07 43.32
N ILE A 34 -20.27 8.38 43.06
CA ILE A 34 -21.49 9.18 42.87
C ILE A 34 -22.24 8.70 41.62
N VAL A 35 -21.56 8.63 40.47
CA VAL A 35 -22.18 8.22 39.21
C VAL A 35 -22.75 6.81 39.30
N LYS A 36 -22.03 5.89 39.97
CA LYS A 36 -22.51 4.53 40.24
C LYS A 36 -23.79 4.52 41.07
N GLN A 37 -23.90 5.36 42.10
CA GLN A 37 -25.12 5.46 42.91
C GLN A 37 -26.29 6.03 42.08
N LEU A 38 -26.04 7.04 41.25
CA LEU A 38 -27.04 7.62 40.36
C LEU A 38 -27.54 6.61 39.32
N ALA A 39 -26.64 5.81 38.74
CA ALA A 39 -26.98 4.76 37.78
C ALA A 39 -27.86 3.69 38.44
N VAL A 40 -27.48 3.19 39.63
CA VAL A 40 -28.30 2.24 40.40
C VAL A 40 -29.68 2.82 40.77
N ALA A 41 -29.76 4.14 40.98
CA ALA A 41 -31.01 4.83 41.25
C ALA A 41 -31.84 5.17 40.00
N GLY A 42 -31.32 4.93 38.80
CA GLY A 42 -31.96 5.29 37.53
C GLY A 42 -32.07 6.81 37.30
N GLU A 43 -31.21 7.61 37.94
CA GLU A 43 -31.25 9.08 37.87
C GLU A 43 -30.47 9.62 36.66
N HIS A 44 -30.86 9.20 35.44
CA HIS A 44 -30.16 9.53 34.19
C HIS A 44 -30.00 11.04 33.94
N ASP A 45 -30.98 11.86 34.34
CA ASP A 45 -30.88 13.32 34.22
C ASP A 45 -29.71 13.88 35.04
N LYS A 46 -29.49 13.35 36.25
CA LYS A 46 -28.39 13.80 37.12
C LYS A 46 -27.03 13.33 36.61
N ILE A 47 -26.97 12.14 36.02
CA ILE A 47 -25.78 11.62 35.33
C ILE A 47 -25.41 12.56 34.17
N ALA A 48 -26.37 12.92 33.32
CA ALA A 48 -26.15 13.86 32.23
C ALA A 48 -25.66 15.22 32.74
N VAL A 49 -26.19 15.72 33.86
CA VAL A 49 -25.71 16.95 34.50
C VAL A 49 -24.25 16.82 34.97
N VAL A 50 -23.87 15.70 35.57
CA VAL A 50 -22.47 15.42 35.99
C VAL A 50 -21.52 15.40 34.79
N ILE A 51 -21.88 14.68 33.72
CA ILE A 51 -21.07 14.60 32.50
C ILE A 51 -20.92 16.00 31.89
N ASN A 52 -22.02 16.73 31.73
CA ASN A 52 -21.99 18.09 31.18
C ASN A 52 -21.14 19.06 32.02
N LEU A 53 -21.11 18.90 33.34
CA LEU A 53 -20.22 19.67 34.21
C LEU A 53 -18.75 19.36 33.93
N LEU A 54 -18.39 18.07 33.88
CA LEU A 54 -17.03 17.64 33.59
C LEU A 54 -16.58 18.08 32.19
N VAL A 55 -17.49 18.07 31.22
CA VAL A 55 -17.19 18.55 29.87
C VAL A 55 -16.97 20.06 29.87
N ASN A 56 -17.97 20.83 30.29
CA ASN A 56 -17.99 22.28 30.09
C ASN A 56 -17.07 23.04 31.05
N GLU A 57 -17.04 22.67 32.33
CA GLU A 57 -16.26 23.39 33.34
C GLU A 57 -14.81 22.88 33.47
N PHE A 58 -14.57 21.62 33.07
CA PHE A 58 -13.24 20.99 33.20
C PHE A 58 -12.55 20.75 31.85
N THR A 59 -13.05 19.86 30.98
CA THR A 59 -12.34 19.52 29.74
C THR A 59 -12.18 20.70 28.77
N ASN A 60 -13.18 21.58 28.70
CA ASN A 60 -13.15 22.79 27.87
C ASN A 60 -12.51 23.99 28.58
N SER A 61 -11.97 23.80 29.80
CA SER A 61 -11.41 24.89 30.59
C SER A 61 -10.11 25.44 29.98
N PRO A 62 -9.85 26.75 30.06
CA PRO A 62 -8.56 27.32 29.68
C PRO A 62 -7.42 26.83 30.58
N GLN A 63 -7.72 26.31 31.77
CA GLN A 63 -6.72 25.89 32.74
C GLN A 63 -6.34 24.41 32.57
N ALA A 64 -5.05 24.13 32.35
CA ALA A 64 -4.57 22.76 32.12
C ALA A 64 -4.91 21.77 33.25
N ASN A 65 -4.88 22.18 34.52
CA ASN A 65 -5.24 21.28 35.62
C ASN A 65 -6.74 20.95 35.67
N HIS A 66 -7.59 21.88 35.24
CA HIS A 66 -9.01 21.59 35.08
C HIS A 66 -9.21 20.56 33.96
N ARG A 67 -8.55 20.73 32.81
CA ARG A 67 -8.63 19.74 31.72
C ARG A 67 -8.17 18.35 32.15
N LYS A 68 -7.04 18.24 32.86
CA LYS A 68 -6.56 16.97 33.46
C LYS A 68 -7.59 16.36 34.41
N GLY A 69 -8.23 17.19 35.24
CA GLY A 69 -9.32 16.80 36.14
C GLY A 69 -10.58 16.33 35.40
N GLY A 70 -10.95 17.00 34.32
CA GLY A 70 -12.09 16.62 33.48
C GLY A 70 -11.88 15.27 32.81
N LEU A 71 -10.69 15.03 32.25
CA LEU A 71 -10.35 13.78 31.59
C LEU A 71 -10.42 12.58 32.55
N ILE A 72 -9.77 12.68 33.72
CA ILE A 72 -9.83 11.61 34.73
C ILE A 72 -11.25 11.45 35.30
N GLY A 73 -12.00 12.56 35.43
CA GLY A 73 -13.38 12.56 35.91
C GLY A 73 -14.34 11.88 34.92
N LEU A 74 -14.20 12.13 33.61
CA LEU A 74 -15.00 11.49 32.56
C LEU A 74 -14.73 9.98 32.49
N ALA A 75 -13.46 9.57 32.59
CA ALA A 75 -13.10 8.16 32.67
C ALA A 75 -13.72 7.50 33.91
N ALA A 76 -13.61 8.15 35.08
CA ALA A 76 -14.21 7.66 36.32
C ALA A 76 -15.75 7.60 36.27
N ALA A 77 -16.41 8.59 35.67
CA ALA A 77 -17.84 8.57 35.42
C ALA A 77 -18.23 7.37 34.54
N THR A 78 -17.47 7.11 33.47
CA THR A 78 -17.69 5.95 32.58
C THR A 78 -17.55 4.63 33.34
N VAL A 79 -16.53 4.48 34.17
CA VAL A 79 -16.36 3.29 35.04
C VAL A 79 -17.55 3.14 35.99
N GLY A 80 -18.05 4.24 36.56
CA GLY A 80 -19.21 4.24 37.45
C GLY A 80 -20.51 3.81 36.75
N LEU A 81 -20.68 4.13 35.46
CA LEU A 81 -21.84 3.76 34.64
C LEU A 81 -21.90 2.27 34.30
N THR A 82 -20.75 1.58 34.24
CA THR A 82 -20.67 0.16 33.91
C THR A 82 -21.40 -0.17 32.59
N SER A 83 -22.49 -0.95 32.63
CA SER A 83 -23.28 -1.32 31.46
C SER A 83 -24.10 -0.17 30.85
N GLU A 84 -24.32 0.93 31.56
CA GLU A 84 -25.06 2.10 31.04
C GLU A 84 -24.16 3.09 30.28
N ALA A 85 -22.84 2.85 30.28
CA ALA A 85 -21.87 3.77 29.71
C ALA A 85 -22.11 4.06 28.22
N ALA A 86 -22.56 3.05 27.46
CA ALA A 86 -22.82 3.15 26.02
C ALA A 86 -23.75 4.33 25.66
N GLN A 87 -24.77 4.60 26.48
CA GLN A 87 -25.78 5.64 26.24
C GLN A 87 -25.21 7.06 26.35
N HIS A 88 -24.03 7.21 26.95
CA HIS A 88 -23.41 8.50 27.23
C HIS A 88 -22.13 8.74 26.41
N LEU A 89 -21.71 7.78 25.58
CA LEU A 89 -20.43 7.88 24.85
C LEU A 89 -20.35 9.09 23.91
N GLU A 90 -21.45 9.45 23.23
CA GLU A 90 -21.49 10.63 22.35
C GLU A 90 -21.16 11.94 23.09
N GLN A 91 -21.42 12.01 24.40
CA GLN A 91 -21.10 13.18 25.23
C GLN A 91 -19.69 13.09 25.83
N ILE A 92 -19.19 11.86 26.06
CA ILE A 92 -17.94 11.61 26.78
C ILE A 92 -16.74 11.57 25.84
N VAL A 93 -16.84 10.88 24.70
CA VAL A 93 -15.69 10.59 23.82
C VAL A 93 -15.18 11.84 23.09
N PRO A 94 -16.03 12.69 22.45
CA PRO A 94 -15.51 13.82 21.66
C PRO A 94 -14.67 14.83 22.46
N PRO A 95 -15.04 15.23 23.70
CA PRO A 95 -14.19 16.10 24.53
C PRO A 95 -12.83 15.49 24.90
N VAL A 96 -12.76 14.17 25.07
CA VAL A 96 -11.50 13.44 25.31
C VAL A 96 -10.64 13.46 24.05
N LEU A 97 -11.22 13.17 22.88
CA LEU A 97 -10.52 13.22 21.59
C LEU A 97 -9.97 14.62 21.28
N ASN A 98 -10.75 15.68 21.55
CA ASN A 98 -10.30 17.07 21.39
C ASN A 98 -9.02 17.37 22.22
N SER A 99 -8.87 16.71 23.36
CA SER A 99 -7.72 16.88 24.26
C SER A 99 -6.44 16.20 23.74
N PHE A 100 -6.52 15.37 22.69
CA PHE A 100 -5.34 14.81 22.02
C PHE A 100 -4.53 15.84 21.25
N SER A 101 -5.11 16.99 20.92
CA SER A 101 -4.41 18.11 20.26
C SER A 101 -4.07 19.23 21.25
N ASP A 102 -4.11 18.96 22.56
CA ASP A 102 -3.81 19.98 23.58
C ASP A 102 -2.37 20.45 23.51
N GLN A 103 -2.14 21.72 23.84
CA GLN A 103 -0.80 22.32 23.86
C GLN A 103 0.08 21.77 25.00
N ASP A 104 -0.51 21.36 26.13
CA ASP A 104 0.21 20.74 27.26
C ASP A 104 0.30 19.22 27.05
N SER A 105 1.52 18.69 26.92
CA SER A 105 1.75 17.25 26.72
C SER A 105 1.18 16.39 27.84
N ARG A 106 1.09 16.93 29.07
CA ARG A 106 0.44 16.20 30.17
C ARG A 106 -1.06 16.07 29.96
N VAL A 107 -1.72 17.07 29.37
CA VAL A 107 -3.16 16.96 29.05
C VAL A 107 -3.36 15.88 27.98
N ARG A 108 -2.53 15.86 26.93
CA ARG A 108 -2.57 14.80 25.91
C ARG A 108 -2.34 13.41 26.50
N TYR A 109 -1.37 13.27 27.42
CA TYR A 109 -1.14 12.02 28.16
C TYR A 109 -2.38 11.57 28.94
N TYR A 110 -3.00 12.48 29.71
CA TYR A 110 -4.23 12.18 30.45
C TYR A 110 -5.40 11.85 29.54
N ALA A 111 -5.45 12.40 28.32
CA ALA A 111 -6.46 12.04 27.33
C ALA A 111 -6.27 10.59 26.87
N CYS A 112 -5.03 10.15 26.64
CA CYS A 112 -4.74 8.75 26.29
C CYS A 112 -5.15 7.80 27.42
N GLU A 113 -4.80 8.15 28.66
CA GLU A 113 -5.17 7.37 29.85
C GLU A 113 -6.69 7.33 30.07
N ALA A 114 -7.37 8.47 29.89
CA ALA A 114 -8.82 8.55 30.03
C ALA A 114 -9.51 7.70 28.96
N LEU A 115 -9.12 7.84 27.69
CA LEU A 115 -9.73 7.08 26.59
C LEU A 115 -9.44 5.58 26.70
N TYR A 116 -8.26 5.18 27.17
CA TYR A 116 -7.94 3.79 27.47
C TYR A 116 -8.92 3.19 28.49
N ASN A 117 -9.16 3.90 29.60
CA ASN A 117 -10.08 3.43 30.64
C ASN A 117 -11.53 3.40 30.15
N ILE A 118 -11.95 4.37 29.33
CA ILE A 118 -13.27 4.39 28.69
C ILE A 118 -13.42 3.17 27.77
N ALA A 119 -12.50 2.99 26.83
CA ALA A 119 -12.52 1.88 25.87
C ALA A 119 -12.49 0.51 26.57
N LYS A 120 -11.75 0.39 27.68
CA LYS A 120 -11.69 -0.84 28.49
C LYS A 120 -13.05 -1.20 29.09
N VAL A 121 -13.87 -0.21 29.44
CA VAL A 121 -15.22 -0.43 30.01
C VAL A 121 -16.23 -0.75 28.92
N VAL A 122 -16.24 0.02 27.83
CA VAL A 122 -17.32 -0.06 26.83
C VAL A 122 -17.06 -1.04 25.68
N ARG A 123 -15.80 -1.46 25.46
CA ARG A 123 -15.42 -2.50 24.49
C ARG A 123 -16.07 -2.27 23.12
N GLY A 124 -16.97 -3.15 22.65
CA GLY A 124 -17.57 -3.08 21.31
C GLY A 124 -18.36 -1.80 21.04
N ASP A 125 -19.02 -1.22 22.06
CA ASP A 125 -19.78 0.04 21.91
C ASP A 125 -18.88 1.24 21.53
N PHE A 126 -17.56 1.09 21.68
CA PHE A 126 -16.55 2.08 21.34
C PHE A 126 -16.31 2.24 19.84
N ILE A 127 -16.72 1.24 19.03
CA ILE A 127 -16.34 1.14 17.61
C ILE A 127 -16.99 2.22 16.75
N VAL A 128 -18.14 2.76 17.16
CA VAL A 128 -18.79 3.87 16.44
C VAL A 128 -17.89 5.12 16.33
N PHE A 129 -16.86 5.25 17.18
CA PHE A 129 -15.88 6.35 17.15
C PHE A 129 -14.56 5.95 16.48
N PHE A 130 -14.43 4.73 15.96
CA PHE A 130 -13.15 4.15 15.55
C PHE A 130 -12.37 5.04 14.58
N ASN A 131 -13.02 5.59 13.55
CA ASN A 131 -12.34 6.42 12.55
C ASN A 131 -11.71 7.68 13.17
N ASP A 132 -12.43 8.36 14.06
CA ASP A 132 -11.90 9.54 14.77
C ASP A 132 -10.75 9.18 15.72
N ILE A 133 -10.86 8.02 16.38
CA ILE A 133 -9.83 7.49 17.29
C ILE A 133 -8.58 7.11 16.51
N PHE A 134 -8.71 6.38 15.40
CA PHE A 134 -7.62 6.00 14.53
C PHE A 134 -6.89 7.25 14.02
N ASP A 135 -7.63 8.25 13.55
CA ASP A 135 -7.06 9.50 13.08
C ASP A 135 -6.24 10.22 14.17
N ALA A 136 -6.78 10.25 15.39
CA ALA A 136 -6.09 10.86 16.51
C ALA A 136 -4.86 10.06 16.97
N LEU A 137 -4.97 8.73 17.06
CA LEU A 137 -3.85 7.84 17.40
C LEU A 137 -2.74 7.91 16.36
N CYS A 138 -3.09 8.00 15.08
CA CYS A 138 -2.16 8.20 13.98
C CYS A 138 -1.30 9.45 14.23
N LYS A 139 -1.91 10.58 14.61
CA LYS A 139 -1.20 11.83 14.97
C LYS A 139 -0.36 11.67 16.24
N LEU A 140 -0.90 11.03 17.27
CA LEU A 140 -0.22 10.83 18.56
C LEU A 140 0.97 9.86 18.48
N SER A 141 0.99 8.93 17.53
CA SER A 141 2.13 8.04 17.29
C SER A 141 3.42 8.85 17.04
N ALA A 142 3.28 10.03 16.44
CA ALA A 142 4.37 10.96 16.15
C ALA A 142 4.44 12.14 17.13
N ASP A 143 3.84 12.03 18.33
CA ASP A 143 3.88 13.11 19.32
C ASP A 143 5.32 13.45 19.73
N SER A 144 5.59 14.73 19.97
CA SER A 144 6.89 15.21 20.44
C SER A 144 7.30 14.71 21.84
N ASP A 145 6.33 14.32 22.69
CA ASP A 145 6.57 13.87 24.05
C ASP A 145 6.53 12.33 24.12
N ALA A 146 7.64 11.73 24.53
CA ALA A 146 7.79 10.28 24.60
C ALA A 146 6.79 9.60 25.56
N ASN A 147 6.32 10.28 26.60
CA ASN A 147 5.31 9.71 27.50
C ASN A 147 3.95 9.65 26.81
N VAL A 148 3.63 10.67 25.99
CA VAL A 148 2.40 10.69 25.19
C VAL A 148 2.44 9.59 24.14
N GLN A 149 3.56 9.43 23.43
CA GLN A 149 3.76 8.31 22.50
C GLN A 149 3.56 6.96 23.19
N SER A 150 4.19 6.76 24.37
CA SER A 150 4.05 5.52 25.13
C SER A 150 2.60 5.25 25.55
N ALA A 151 1.86 6.27 26.00
CA ALA A 151 0.45 6.14 26.34
C ALA A 151 -0.43 5.85 25.10
N ALA A 152 -0.14 6.51 23.98
CA ALA A 152 -0.83 6.27 22.71
C ALA A 152 -0.61 4.83 22.22
N HIS A 153 0.59 4.25 22.38
CA HIS A 153 0.84 2.84 22.05
C HIS A 153 0.05 1.85 22.92
N LEU A 154 -0.17 2.15 24.20
CA LEU A 154 -1.02 1.30 25.06
C LEU A 154 -2.49 1.36 24.64
N LEU A 155 -2.96 2.55 24.28
CA LEU A 155 -4.29 2.76 23.74
C LEU A 155 -4.46 2.07 22.38
N ASP A 156 -3.52 2.26 21.45
CA ASP A 156 -3.50 1.61 20.14
C ASP A 156 -3.64 0.09 20.24
N ARG A 157 -2.89 -0.55 21.15
CA ARG A 157 -3.01 -1.99 21.40
C ARG A 157 -4.42 -2.39 21.87
N LEU A 158 -4.99 -1.66 22.82
CA LEU A 158 -6.35 -1.96 23.30
C LEU A 158 -7.40 -1.74 22.19
N VAL A 159 -7.25 -0.71 21.37
CA VAL A 159 -8.18 -0.46 20.24
C VAL A 159 -8.06 -1.57 19.21
N LYS A 160 -6.85 -2.05 18.90
CA LYS A 160 -6.65 -3.25 18.06
C LYS A 160 -7.38 -4.45 18.62
N ASP A 161 -7.19 -4.76 19.90
CA ASP A 161 -7.88 -5.89 20.55
C ASP A 161 -9.41 -5.77 20.41
N ILE A 162 -9.97 -4.57 20.68
CA ILE A 162 -11.42 -4.32 20.56
C ILE A 162 -11.91 -4.49 19.12
N VAL A 163 -11.18 -3.96 18.13
CA VAL A 163 -11.55 -4.05 16.71
C VAL A 163 -11.52 -5.51 16.25
N THR A 164 -10.49 -6.26 16.61
CA THR A 164 -10.38 -7.69 16.23
C THR A 164 -11.42 -8.59 16.90
N GLU A 165 -12.00 -8.16 18.02
CA GLU A 165 -13.03 -8.89 18.75
C GLU A 165 -14.47 -8.53 18.34
N SER A 166 -14.68 -7.58 17.40
CA SER A 166 -16.01 -7.07 17.09
C SER A 166 -16.47 -7.30 15.65
N ASP A 167 -17.74 -7.67 15.56
CA ASP A 167 -18.53 -7.82 14.33
C ASP A 167 -19.08 -6.50 13.78
N GLN A 168 -18.97 -5.39 14.51
CA GLN A 168 -19.49 -4.08 14.09
C GLN A 168 -18.47 -3.25 13.31
N PHE A 169 -17.21 -3.69 13.24
CA PHE A 169 -16.16 -2.97 12.54
C PHE A 169 -16.38 -3.02 11.02
N SER A 170 -16.51 -1.85 10.39
CA SER A 170 -16.64 -1.73 8.94
C SER A 170 -15.29 -1.44 8.30
N ILE A 171 -14.71 -2.45 7.65
CA ILE A 171 -13.49 -2.27 6.86
C ILE A 171 -13.71 -1.29 5.70
N GLU A 172 -14.87 -1.34 5.05
CA GLU A 172 -15.23 -0.46 3.92
C GLU A 172 -15.18 1.04 4.29
N GLU A 173 -15.63 1.39 5.49
CA GLU A 173 -15.59 2.77 5.99
C GLU A 173 -14.18 3.20 6.40
N PHE A 174 -13.33 2.25 6.79
CA PHE A 174 -11.97 2.52 7.23
C PHE A 174 -10.99 2.75 6.07
N ILE A 175 -11.11 1.99 4.98
CA ILE A 175 -10.14 2.01 3.87
C ILE A 175 -9.88 3.41 3.27
N PRO A 176 -10.88 4.30 3.09
CA PRO A 176 -10.64 5.67 2.66
C PRO A 176 -9.68 6.43 3.58
N LEU A 177 -9.86 6.30 4.91
CA LEU A 177 -9.00 6.95 5.90
C LEU A 177 -7.58 6.35 5.90
N LEU A 178 -7.47 5.02 5.78
CA LEU A 178 -6.17 4.36 5.64
C LEU A 178 -5.41 4.89 4.42
N ARG A 179 -6.06 4.93 3.25
CA ARG A 179 -5.48 5.40 1.99
C ARG A 179 -4.92 6.82 2.11
N GLU A 180 -5.69 7.74 2.70
CA GLU A 180 -5.26 9.13 2.89
C GLU A 180 -3.96 9.25 3.71
N ARG A 181 -3.73 8.30 4.63
CA ARG A 181 -2.58 8.29 5.54
C ARG A 181 -1.35 7.59 4.98
N MET A 182 -1.48 6.74 3.96
CA MET A 182 -0.36 5.96 3.40
C MET A 182 0.79 6.81 2.82
N ASN A 183 0.54 8.07 2.44
CA ASN A 183 1.55 8.97 1.91
C ASN A 183 2.37 9.71 2.97
N VAL A 184 2.06 9.54 4.26
CA VAL A 184 2.79 10.18 5.35
C VAL A 184 4.21 9.63 5.45
N LEU A 185 5.20 10.53 5.57
CA LEU A 185 6.63 10.17 5.61
C LEU A 185 7.18 9.98 7.04
N ASN A 186 6.42 10.37 8.06
CA ASN A 186 6.88 10.26 9.44
C ASN A 186 7.04 8.77 9.83
N PRO A 187 8.21 8.35 10.35
CA PRO A 187 8.49 6.94 10.60
C PRO A 187 7.55 6.30 11.64
N TYR A 188 7.18 7.04 12.70
CA TYR A 188 6.27 6.54 13.72
C TYR A 188 4.86 6.31 13.16
N VAL A 189 4.41 7.20 12.28
CA VAL A 189 3.13 7.03 11.57
C VAL A 189 3.17 5.81 10.65
N ARG A 190 4.25 5.64 9.89
CA ARG A 190 4.40 4.48 8.99
C ARG A 190 4.38 3.16 9.76
N GLN A 191 5.11 3.08 10.88
CA GLN A 191 5.08 1.91 11.77
C GLN A 191 3.67 1.66 12.33
N PHE A 192 2.95 2.73 12.73
CA PHE A 192 1.57 2.63 13.17
C PHE A 192 0.65 2.06 12.07
N LEU A 193 0.75 2.57 10.84
CA LEU A 193 -0.07 2.14 9.70
C LEU A 193 0.19 0.68 9.31
N VAL A 194 1.46 0.27 9.18
CA VAL A 194 1.78 -1.14 8.87
C VAL A 194 1.27 -2.05 9.99
N GLY A 195 1.43 -1.66 11.25
CA GLY A 195 0.91 -2.43 12.38
C GLY A 195 -0.61 -2.56 12.40
N TRP A 196 -1.37 -1.61 11.84
CA TRP A 196 -2.82 -1.75 11.64
C TRP A 196 -3.16 -2.67 10.47
N ILE A 197 -2.47 -2.52 9.34
CA ILE A 197 -2.65 -3.37 8.16
C ILE A 197 -2.43 -4.84 8.54
N THR A 198 -1.30 -5.18 9.17
CA THR A 198 -0.99 -6.56 9.58
C THR A 198 -1.99 -7.13 10.58
N VAL A 199 -2.48 -6.32 11.54
CA VAL A 199 -3.46 -6.79 12.52
C VAL A 199 -4.80 -7.08 11.86
N LEU A 200 -5.28 -6.19 10.99
CA LEU A 200 -6.56 -6.38 10.29
C LEU A 200 -6.50 -7.55 9.30
N ASP A 201 -5.37 -7.72 8.62
CA ASP A 201 -5.14 -8.83 7.68
C ASP A 201 -5.18 -10.20 8.38
N SER A 202 -4.74 -10.24 9.65
CA SER A 202 -4.79 -11.46 10.45
C SER A 202 -6.19 -11.85 10.95
N VAL A 203 -7.23 -11.03 10.72
CA VAL A 203 -8.61 -11.30 11.14
C VAL A 203 -9.35 -12.05 10.03
N PRO A 204 -9.78 -13.31 10.23
CA PRO A 204 -10.37 -14.14 9.17
C PRO A 204 -11.62 -13.57 8.50
N ASP A 205 -12.39 -12.75 9.22
CA ASP A 205 -13.65 -12.17 8.73
C ASP A 205 -13.43 -10.81 8.02
N ILE A 206 -12.20 -10.29 7.96
CA ILE A 206 -11.86 -9.03 7.31
C ILE A 206 -11.12 -9.32 5.99
N ASP A 207 -11.73 -8.98 4.86
CA ASP A 207 -11.10 -9.12 3.54
C ASP A 207 -10.16 -7.94 3.23
N MET A 208 -8.98 -7.93 3.87
CA MET A 208 -7.94 -6.94 3.58
C MET A 208 -7.38 -7.08 2.15
N LEU A 209 -7.30 -8.31 1.64
CA LEU A 209 -6.82 -8.59 0.29
C LEU A 209 -7.68 -7.91 -0.78
N GLY A 210 -9.01 -7.89 -0.63
CA GLY A 210 -9.93 -7.21 -1.53
C GLY A 210 -9.67 -5.70 -1.66
N PHE A 211 -9.13 -5.06 -0.63
CA PHE A 211 -8.79 -3.64 -0.60
C PHE A 211 -7.30 -3.35 -0.80
N LEU A 212 -6.45 -4.39 -0.95
CA LEU A 212 -5.01 -4.24 -1.14
C LEU A 212 -4.61 -3.23 -2.23
N PRO A 213 -5.26 -3.18 -3.42
CA PRO A 213 -4.91 -2.19 -4.45
C PRO A 213 -4.96 -0.73 -3.98
N ASP A 214 -5.74 -0.45 -2.93
CA ASP A 214 -5.97 0.91 -2.45
C ASP A 214 -4.85 1.44 -1.56
N PHE A 215 -4.02 0.56 -0.97
CA PHE A 215 -2.90 0.92 -0.10
C PHE A 215 -1.56 0.25 -0.47
N LEU A 216 -1.55 -0.64 -1.47
CA LEU A 216 -0.35 -1.36 -1.94
C LEU A 216 0.82 -0.42 -2.24
N ASP A 217 0.56 0.67 -2.98
CA ASP A 217 1.57 1.65 -3.34
C ASP A 217 2.24 2.28 -2.10
N GLY A 218 1.46 2.50 -1.05
CA GLY A 218 1.91 2.97 0.25
C GLY A 218 2.88 2.00 0.94
N LEU A 219 2.59 0.70 0.93
CA LEU A 219 3.49 -0.33 1.45
C LEU A 219 4.80 -0.39 0.64
N PHE A 220 4.71 -0.32 -0.69
CA PHE A 220 5.90 -0.24 -1.55
C PHE A 220 6.75 1.02 -1.28
N ASN A 221 6.13 2.17 -0.97
CA ASN A 221 6.87 3.37 -0.55
C ASN A 221 7.68 3.11 0.73
N MET A 222 7.18 2.28 1.64
CA MET A 222 7.83 1.96 2.91
C MET A 222 9.01 0.98 2.77
N LEU A 223 9.11 0.22 1.67
CA LEU A 223 10.29 -0.61 1.35
C LEU A 223 11.56 0.23 1.15
N SER A 224 11.40 1.49 0.78
CA SER A 224 12.50 2.45 0.60
C SER A 224 12.68 3.40 1.79
N ASP A 225 12.05 3.12 2.94
CA ASP A 225 12.16 3.96 4.13
C ASP A 225 13.61 4.01 4.67
N SER A 226 14.00 5.15 5.24
CA SER A 226 15.26 5.31 5.96
C SER A 226 15.42 4.35 7.15
N SER A 227 14.31 4.02 7.83
CA SER A 227 14.26 3.12 8.98
C SER A 227 14.27 1.66 8.52
N HIS A 228 15.27 0.90 8.97
CA HIS A 228 15.36 -0.54 8.70
C HIS A 228 14.16 -1.31 9.25
N GLU A 229 13.65 -0.93 10.41
CA GLU A 229 12.51 -1.60 11.04
C GLU A 229 11.24 -1.46 10.21
N ILE A 230 11.00 -0.27 9.64
CA ILE A 230 9.84 -0.01 8.77
C ILE A 230 9.95 -0.80 7.48
N ARG A 231 11.13 -0.83 6.86
CA ARG A 231 11.36 -1.66 5.67
C ARG A 231 11.06 -3.13 5.94
N GLN A 232 11.52 -3.66 7.08
CA GLN A 232 11.27 -5.04 7.48
C GLN A 232 9.78 -5.33 7.73
N GLN A 233 9.07 -4.43 8.40
CA GLN A 233 7.63 -4.57 8.64
C GLN A 233 6.83 -4.53 7.34
N ALA A 234 7.14 -3.60 6.44
CA ALA A 234 6.50 -3.50 5.13
C ALA A 234 6.77 -4.73 4.26
N ASP A 235 8.01 -5.22 4.23
CA ASP A 235 8.39 -6.45 3.53
C ASP A 235 7.65 -7.69 4.07
N SER A 236 7.52 -7.80 5.40
CA SER A 236 6.81 -8.90 6.04
C SER A 236 5.32 -8.88 5.65
N ALA A 237 4.66 -7.73 5.76
CA ALA A 237 3.26 -7.57 5.36
C ALA A 237 3.04 -7.88 3.87
N LEU A 238 3.91 -7.38 2.98
CA LEU A 238 3.84 -7.69 1.55
C LEU A 238 4.07 -9.19 1.27
N SER A 239 4.98 -9.84 2.00
CA SER A 239 5.21 -11.28 1.85
C SER A 239 4.00 -12.12 2.26
N GLU A 240 3.28 -11.70 3.31
CA GLU A 240 2.03 -12.31 3.75
C GLU A 240 0.94 -12.15 2.67
N PHE A 241 0.67 -10.93 2.21
CA PHE A 241 -0.27 -10.68 1.10
C PHE A 241 0.05 -11.48 -0.17
N LEU A 242 1.34 -11.57 -0.55
CA LEU A 242 1.72 -12.35 -1.73
C LEU A 242 1.43 -13.85 -1.53
N THR A 243 1.58 -14.34 -0.30
CA THR A 243 1.24 -15.73 0.05
C THR A 243 -0.27 -15.95 -0.01
N GLU A 244 -1.07 -14.98 0.42
CA GLU A 244 -2.53 -15.04 0.32
C GLU A 244 -3.03 -14.99 -1.13
N ILE A 245 -2.46 -14.11 -1.95
CA ILE A 245 -2.75 -14.01 -3.39
C ILE A 245 -2.56 -15.37 -4.08
N LYS A 246 -1.52 -16.12 -3.72
CA LYS A 246 -1.24 -17.46 -4.28
C LYS A 246 -2.31 -18.50 -3.93
N ASN A 247 -3.07 -18.28 -2.86
CA ASN A 247 -4.07 -19.21 -2.34
C ASN A 247 -5.51 -18.71 -2.51
N SER A 248 -5.72 -17.47 -2.97
CA SER A 248 -7.04 -16.88 -3.15
C SER A 248 -7.62 -17.20 -4.53
N PRO A 249 -8.91 -17.58 -4.62
CA PRO A 249 -9.57 -17.79 -5.90
C PRO A 249 -9.96 -16.49 -6.62
N SER A 250 -9.97 -15.36 -5.91
CA SER A 250 -10.43 -14.06 -6.43
C SER A 250 -9.44 -12.99 -6.02
N VAL A 251 -8.72 -12.44 -7.00
CA VAL A 251 -7.69 -11.42 -6.80
C VAL A 251 -7.81 -10.38 -7.92
N ASP A 252 -7.74 -9.10 -7.56
CA ASP A 252 -7.70 -7.99 -8.52
C ASP A 252 -6.26 -7.76 -9.01
N TYR A 253 -5.82 -8.61 -9.94
CA TYR A 253 -4.48 -8.50 -10.51
C TYR A 253 -4.27 -7.21 -11.30
N GLY A 254 -5.33 -6.68 -11.94
CA GLY A 254 -5.23 -5.53 -12.85
C GLY A 254 -4.78 -4.25 -12.15
N ARG A 255 -5.52 -3.79 -11.13
CA ARG A 255 -5.16 -2.56 -10.40
C ARG A 255 -3.79 -2.67 -9.73
N MET A 256 -3.46 -3.85 -9.20
CA MET A 256 -2.16 -4.09 -8.59
C MET A 256 -1.02 -4.13 -9.62
N ALA A 257 -1.24 -4.67 -10.82
CA ALA A 257 -0.24 -4.70 -11.89
C ALA A 257 0.21 -3.29 -12.29
N GLU A 258 -0.71 -2.33 -12.39
CA GLU A 258 -0.37 -0.92 -12.68
C GLU A 258 0.62 -0.33 -11.67
N ILE A 259 0.39 -0.61 -10.38
CA ILE A 259 1.27 -0.18 -9.28
C ILE A 259 2.62 -0.88 -9.40
N LEU A 260 2.63 -2.20 -9.58
CA LEU A 260 3.87 -2.99 -9.67
C LEU A 260 4.74 -2.58 -10.85
N VAL A 261 4.14 -2.31 -12.02
CA VAL A 261 4.85 -1.81 -13.21
C VAL A 261 5.59 -0.50 -12.90
N GLN A 262 4.94 0.43 -12.19
CA GLN A 262 5.59 1.67 -11.77
C GLN A 262 6.72 1.40 -10.77
N ARG A 263 6.52 0.48 -9.83
CA ARG A 263 7.49 0.15 -8.78
C ARG A 263 8.70 -0.64 -9.28
N ALA A 264 8.55 -1.41 -10.35
CA ALA A 264 9.66 -2.09 -11.04
C ALA A 264 10.69 -1.09 -11.61
N ALA A 265 10.31 0.18 -11.83
CA ALA A 265 11.21 1.24 -12.27
C ALA A 265 11.81 2.08 -11.11
N SER A 266 11.59 1.68 -9.85
CA SER A 266 12.10 2.41 -8.67
C SER A 266 13.62 2.56 -8.69
N GLN A 267 14.16 3.64 -8.12
CA GLN A 267 15.61 3.77 -7.93
C GLN A 267 16.13 2.86 -6.79
N ASP A 268 15.25 2.53 -5.84
CA ASP A 268 15.56 1.61 -4.75
C ASP A 268 15.54 0.15 -5.25
N GLU A 269 16.65 -0.54 -5.04
CA GLU A 269 16.87 -1.91 -5.53
C GLU A 269 15.91 -2.92 -4.89
N PHE A 270 15.68 -2.80 -3.58
CA PHE A 270 14.82 -3.72 -2.85
C PHE A 270 13.36 -3.59 -3.28
N THR A 271 12.90 -2.35 -3.47
CA THR A 271 11.58 -2.05 -4.05
C THR A 271 11.44 -2.63 -5.45
N ARG A 272 12.43 -2.45 -6.34
CA ARG A 272 12.42 -3.04 -7.69
C ARG A 272 12.32 -4.56 -7.63
N LEU A 273 13.18 -5.21 -6.84
CA LEU A 273 13.22 -6.66 -6.69
C LEU A 273 11.89 -7.22 -6.18
N THR A 274 11.29 -6.56 -5.19
CA THR A 274 9.97 -6.96 -4.66
C THR A 274 8.89 -6.83 -5.73
N ALA A 275 8.88 -5.72 -6.47
CA ALA A 275 7.89 -5.47 -7.52
C ALA A 275 7.96 -6.51 -8.65
N ILE A 276 9.15 -6.77 -9.20
CA ILE A 276 9.31 -7.79 -10.26
C ILE A 276 9.03 -9.20 -9.78
N THR A 277 9.26 -9.50 -8.49
CA THR A 277 8.92 -10.81 -7.91
C THR A 277 7.40 -10.98 -7.87
N TRP A 278 6.66 -9.94 -7.48
CA TRP A 278 5.19 -9.95 -7.57
C TRP A 278 4.70 -10.06 -9.01
N ILE A 279 5.30 -9.31 -9.95
CA ILE A 279 4.94 -9.40 -11.38
C ILE A 279 5.13 -10.83 -11.89
N ASN A 280 6.23 -11.52 -11.53
CA ASN A 280 6.47 -12.91 -11.90
C ASN A 280 5.31 -13.82 -11.44
N GLU A 281 4.90 -13.71 -10.18
CA GLU A 281 3.78 -14.48 -9.64
C GLU A 281 2.45 -14.12 -10.32
N PHE A 282 2.23 -12.84 -10.64
CA PHE A 282 1.03 -12.39 -11.33
C PHE A 282 0.96 -12.94 -12.75
N VAL A 283 2.09 -12.98 -13.47
CA VAL A 283 2.16 -13.59 -14.81
C VAL A 283 1.81 -15.08 -14.77
N LYS A 284 2.20 -15.78 -13.70
CA LYS A 284 1.88 -17.21 -13.50
C LYS A 284 0.43 -17.48 -13.10
N LEU A 285 -0.22 -16.55 -12.40
CA LEU A 285 -1.53 -16.79 -11.76
C LEU A 285 -2.69 -16.00 -12.37
N GLY A 286 -2.43 -14.79 -12.88
CA GLY A 286 -3.45 -13.81 -13.24
C GLY A 286 -4.25 -14.14 -14.51
N GLY A 287 -3.74 -15.05 -15.35
CA GLY A 287 -4.42 -15.50 -16.57
C GLY A 287 -4.90 -14.33 -17.43
N ASP A 288 -6.17 -14.41 -17.87
CA ASP A 288 -6.80 -13.46 -18.78
C ASP A 288 -6.95 -12.05 -18.20
N GLN A 289 -7.08 -11.93 -16.87
CA GLN A 289 -7.22 -10.61 -16.21
C GLN A 289 -6.01 -9.71 -16.42
N LEU A 290 -4.84 -10.33 -16.64
CA LEU A 290 -3.58 -9.62 -16.79
C LEU A 290 -3.28 -9.28 -18.26
N VAL A 291 -3.98 -9.88 -19.23
CA VAL A 291 -3.76 -9.69 -20.67
C VAL A 291 -3.73 -8.21 -21.09
N PRO A 292 -4.67 -7.33 -20.63
CA PRO A 292 -4.62 -5.91 -20.96
C PRO A 292 -3.34 -5.19 -20.50
N TYR A 293 -2.63 -5.75 -19.53
CA TYR A 293 -1.45 -5.16 -18.89
C TYR A 293 -0.12 -5.75 -19.40
N TYR A 294 -0.15 -6.73 -20.31
CA TYR A 294 1.08 -7.42 -20.76
C TYR A 294 2.09 -6.50 -21.43
N ALA A 295 1.65 -5.50 -22.18
CA ALA A 295 2.55 -4.54 -22.81
C ALA A 295 3.29 -3.68 -21.76
N ASP A 296 2.57 -3.23 -20.73
CA ASP A 296 3.14 -2.44 -19.64
C ASP A 296 4.10 -3.28 -18.77
N ILE A 297 3.70 -4.52 -18.46
CA ILE A 297 4.54 -5.50 -17.77
C ILE A 297 5.82 -5.75 -18.57
N LEU A 298 5.72 -6.02 -19.88
CA LEU A 298 6.90 -6.23 -20.71
C LEU A 298 7.81 -4.98 -20.71
N GLY A 299 7.20 -3.80 -20.76
CA GLY A 299 7.91 -2.52 -20.69
C GLY A 299 8.69 -2.32 -19.39
N ALA A 300 8.19 -2.85 -18.28
CA ALA A 300 8.88 -2.89 -17.00
C ALA A 300 9.96 -3.98 -16.92
N ILE A 301 9.72 -5.15 -17.50
CA ILE A 301 10.60 -6.32 -17.37
C ILE A 301 11.84 -6.25 -18.29
N LEU A 302 11.70 -5.79 -19.54
CA LEU A 302 12.83 -5.76 -20.49
C LEU A 302 14.05 -4.97 -20.00
N PRO A 303 13.92 -3.78 -19.38
CA PRO A 303 15.04 -3.11 -18.72
C PRO A 303 15.69 -3.95 -17.61
N CYS A 304 14.90 -4.67 -16.83
CA CYS A 304 15.38 -5.44 -15.68
C CYS A 304 16.24 -6.67 -16.07
N ILE A 305 16.14 -7.16 -17.31
CA ILE A 305 16.99 -8.25 -17.84
C ILE A 305 18.48 -7.89 -17.79
N SER A 306 18.77 -6.60 -17.89
CA SER A 306 20.13 -6.03 -17.84
C SER A 306 20.38 -5.17 -16.59
N ASP A 307 19.58 -5.35 -15.53
CA ASP A 307 19.79 -4.63 -14.25
C ASP A 307 21.18 -4.94 -13.69
N LYS A 308 21.73 -4.00 -12.92
CA LYS A 308 23.00 -4.16 -12.21
C LYS A 308 22.97 -5.32 -11.20
N GLU A 309 21.82 -5.56 -10.58
CA GLU A 309 21.64 -6.58 -9.55
C GLU A 309 21.28 -7.94 -10.15
N GLU A 310 22.03 -8.98 -9.77
CA GLU A 310 21.87 -10.32 -10.35
C GLU A 310 20.51 -10.94 -10.04
N LYS A 311 20.02 -10.77 -8.81
CA LYS A 311 18.71 -11.28 -8.42
C LYS A 311 17.60 -10.70 -9.29
N ILE A 312 17.69 -9.41 -9.61
CA ILE A 312 16.73 -8.74 -10.49
C ILE A 312 16.77 -9.34 -11.90
N ARG A 313 17.98 -9.53 -12.46
CA ARG A 313 18.12 -10.15 -13.79
C ARG A 313 17.53 -11.55 -13.87
N VAL A 314 17.73 -12.36 -12.83
CA VAL A 314 17.21 -13.75 -12.78
C VAL A 314 15.68 -13.74 -12.82
N VAL A 315 15.05 -12.97 -11.94
CA VAL A 315 13.57 -12.88 -11.88
C VAL A 315 13.00 -12.27 -13.16
N ALA A 316 13.65 -11.24 -13.72
CA ALA A 316 13.21 -10.61 -14.97
C ALA A 316 13.26 -11.58 -16.16
N ARG A 317 14.30 -12.40 -16.26
CA ARG A 317 14.41 -13.42 -17.34
C ARG A 317 13.33 -14.48 -17.22
N GLU A 318 13.12 -15.02 -16.02
CA GLU A 318 12.03 -15.97 -15.75
C GLU A 318 10.67 -15.36 -16.10
N THR A 319 10.39 -14.15 -15.61
CA THR A 319 9.12 -13.44 -15.90
C THR A 319 8.93 -13.22 -17.40
N ASN A 320 9.99 -12.85 -18.11
CA ASN A 320 9.96 -12.63 -19.55
C ASN A 320 9.72 -13.94 -20.33
N GLU A 321 10.29 -15.06 -19.89
CA GLU A 321 10.02 -16.39 -20.46
C GLU A 321 8.57 -16.81 -20.24
N GLU A 322 8.05 -16.68 -19.02
CA GLU A 322 6.66 -17.00 -18.67
C GLU A 322 5.68 -16.14 -19.49
N LEU A 323 5.90 -14.82 -19.53
CA LEU A 323 5.05 -13.89 -20.28
C LEU A 323 5.01 -14.25 -21.77
N ARG A 324 6.15 -14.66 -22.35
CA ARG A 324 6.22 -15.07 -23.77
C ARG A 324 5.64 -16.45 -24.01
N ALA A 325 5.61 -17.33 -23.01
CA ALA A 325 4.99 -18.65 -23.10
C ALA A 325 3.45 -18.56 -23.19
N ILE A 326 2.85 -17.48 -22.65
CA ILE A 326 1.40 -17.27 -22.66
C ILE A 326 0.86 -17.18 -24.09
N LYS A 327 -0.22 -17.91 -24.33
CA LYS A 327 -0.94 -17.94 -25.61
C LYS A 327 -2.22 -17.12 -25.48
N ALA A 328 -2.09 -15.80 -25.50
CA ALA A 328 -3.22 -14.89 -25.47
C ALA A 328 -3.76 -14.63 -26.89
N ASP A 329 -5.08 -14.50 -27.02
CA ASP A 329 -5.75 -14.19 -28.28
C ASP A 329 -5.95 -12.67 -28.43
N PRO A 330 -5.60 -12.05 -29.58
CA PRO A 330 -5.95 -10.67 -29.89
C PRO A 330 -7.45 -10.35 -29.70
N ALA A 331 -8.34 -11.32 -29.89
CA ALA A 331 -9.78 -11.16 -29.64
C ALA A 331 -10.14 -10.95 -28.15
N GLU A 332 -9.26 -11.36 -27.24
CA GLU A 332 -9.43 -11.29 -25.78
C GLU A 332 -8.69 -10.08 -25.16
N GLY A 333 -8.27 -9.12 -25.99
CA GLY A 333 -7.63 -7.88 -25.53
C GLY A 333 -6.09 -7.90 -25.56
N PHE A 334 -5.48 -8.96 -26.11
CA PHE A 334 -4.04 -9.02 -26.30
C PHE A 334 -3.57 -8.02 -27.38
N ASP A 335 -2.99 -6.90 -26.96
CA ASP A 335 -2.53 -5.84 -27.87
C ASP A 335 -1.14 -6.16 -28.46
N VAL A 336 -1.14 -6.87 -29.59
CA VAL A 336 0.06 -7.17 -30.38
C VAL A 336 0.82 -5.90 -30.76
N GLY A 337 0.11 -4.81 -31.10
CA GLY A 337 0.71 -3.55 -31.51
C GLY A 337 1.47 -2.87 -30.38
N ALA A 338 0.89 -2.83 -29.18
CA ALA A 338 1.54 -2.29 -28.00
C ALA A 338 2.79 -3.08 -27.61
N ILE A 339 2.73 -4.42 -27.63
CA ILE A 339 3.88 -5.28 -27.32
C ILE A 339 5.00 -5.11 -28.36
N LEU A 340 4.65 -5.04 -29.66
CA LEU A 340 5.62 -4.73 -30.72
C LEU A 340 6.26 -3.35 -30.52
N SER A 341 5.49 -2.35 -30.14
CA SER A 341 6.00 -0.99 -29.87
C SER A 341 7.02 -0.99 -28.73
N VAL A 342 6.74 -1.73 -27.66
CA VAL A 342 7.65 -1.94 -26.53
C VAL A 342 8.93 -2.64 -26.99
N ALA A 343 8.82 -3.81 -27.63
CA ALA A 343 9.98 -4.54 -28.13
C ALA A 343 10.83 -3.69 -29.09
N ARG A 344 10.20 -3.00 -30.05
CA ARG A 344 10.85 -2.09 -30.99
C ARG A 344 11.66 -1.01 -30.26
N ARG A 345 11.09 -0.38 -29.23
CA ARG A 345 11.79 0.66 -28.44
C ARG A 345 13.06 0.11 -27.78
N HIS A 346 13.05 -1.15 -27.38
CA HIS A 346 14.19 -1.80 -26.72
C HIS A 346 15.29 -2.27 -27.68
N LEU A 347 15.07 -2.29 -29.00
CA LEU A 347 16.12 -2.62 -29.99
C LEU A 347 17.24 -1.58 -30.07
N SER A 348 17.06 -0.39 -29.52
CA SER A 348 18.07 0.69 -29.54
C SER A 348 18.72 0.93 -28.18
N THR A 349 18.56 0.03 -27.22
CA THR A 349 19.23 0.14 -25.92
C THR A 349 20.71 -0.21 -26.03
N GLU A 350 21.53 0.29 -25.12
CA GLU A 350 22.95 -0.09 -25.03
C GLU A 350 23.16 -1.55 -24.59
N TRP A 351 22.16 -2.13 -23.92
CA TRP A 351 22.22 -3.46 -23.33
C TRP A 351 21.89 -4.59 -24.31
N GLU A 352 22.92 -5.35 -24.70
CA GLU A 352 22.81 -6.46 -25.65
C GLU A 352 21.74 -7.49 -25.25
N ALA A 353 21.75 -7.96 -24.00
CA ALA A 353 20.77 -8.95 -23.53
C ALA A 353 19.32 -8.46 -23.66
N THR A 354 19.06 -7.18 -23.42
CA THR A 354 17.72 -6.59 -23.61
C THR A 354 17.34 -6.51 -25.10
N ARG A 355 18.30 -6.22 -26.00
CA ARG A 355 18.04 -6.20 -27.45
C ARG A 355 17.72 -7.59 -27.99
N ILE A 356 18.47 -8.61 -27.56
CA ILE A 356 18.22 -10.03 -27.87
C ILE A 356 16.78 -10.40 -27.49
N GLU A 357 16.38 -10.06 -26.26
CA GLU A 357 15.05 -10.42 -25.76
C GLU A 357 13.91 -9.70 -26.48
N ALA A 358 14.12 -8.45 -26.87
CA ALA A 358 13.20 -7.72 -27.73
C ALA A 358 13.02 -8.39 -29.12
N LEU A 359 14.10 -8.92 -29.71
CA LEU A 359 14.02 -9.64 -30.99
C LEU A 359 13.27 -10.97 -30.85
N HIS A 360 13.52 -11.72 -29.78
CA HIS A 360 12.77 -12.94 -29.47
C HIS A 360 11.26 -12.66 -29.32
N TRP A 361 10.87 -11.50 -28.78
CA TRP A 361 9.47 -11.07 -28.75
C TRP A 361 8.90 -10.82 -30.15
N ILE A 362 9.59 -10.04 -30.97
CA ILE A 362 9.14 -9.75 -32.35
C ILE A 362 9.01 -11.06 -33.15
N TYR A 363 10.01 -11.95 -33.04
CA TYR A 363 9.99 -13.25 -33.68
C TYR A 363 8.81 -14.11 -33.22
N THR A 364 8.55 -14.17 -31.92
CA THR A 364 7.45 -14.96 -31.34
C THR A 364 6.10 -14.43 -31.80
N LEU A 365 5.89 -13.12 -31.74
CA LEU A 365 4.66 -12.49 -32.22
C LEU A 365 4.46 -12.74 -33.72
N LEU A 366 5.51 -12.66 -34.53
CA LEU A 366 5.42 -12.90 -35.96
C LEU A 366 5.02 -14.34 -36.29
N ASN A 367 5.42 -15.31 -35.47
CA ASN A 367 5.04 -16.71 -35.62
C ASN A 367 3.60 -17.01 -35.13
N ARG A 368 3.10 -16.30 -34.12
CA ARG A 368 1.78 -16.54 -33.52
C ARG A 368 0.66 -15.67 -34.09
N HIS A 369 0.95 -14.39 -34.35
CA HIS A 369 0.00 -13.35 -34.75
C HIS A 369 0.49 -12.62 -36.01
N ARG A 370 0.82 -13.41 -37.05
CA ARG A 370 1.46 -12.89 -38.27
C ARG A 370 0.67 -11.75 -38.90
N THR A 371 -0.65 -11.89 -39.00
CA THR A 371 -1.52 -10.92 -39.69
C THR A 371 -1.49 -9.58 -38.98
N GLU A 372 -1.57 -9.61 -37.65
CA GLU A 372 -1.54 -8.45 -36.77
C GLU A 372 -0.16 -7.78 -36.84
N VAL A 373 0.93 -8.55 -36.73
CA VAL A 373 2.29 -8.01 -36.82
C VAL A 373 2.54 -7.36 -38.18
N LEU A 374 2.07 -7.95 -39.28
CA LEU A 374 2.22 -7.38 -40.62
C LEU A 374 1.47 -6.05 -40.78
N ALA A 375 0.37 -5.82 -40.05
CA ALA A 375 -0.34 -4.54 -40.06
C ALA A 375 0.52 -3.40 -39.46
N PHE A 376 1.41 -3.72 -38.51
CA PHE A 376 2.33 -2.77 -37.88
C PHE A 376 3.74 -2.79 -38.50
N LEU A 377 3.96 -3.55 -39.58
CA LEU A 377 5.30 -3.79 -40.10
C LEU A 377 6.02 -2.50 -40.48
N ASN A 378 5.33 -1.54 -41.11
CA ASN A 378 5.92 -0.25 -41.49
C ASN A 378 6.54 0.49 -40.30
N ASP A 379 5.98 0.33 -39.10
CA ASP A 379 6.46 0.99 -37.89
C ASP A 379 7.69 0.31 -37.28
N VAL A 380 7.91 -0.98 -37.58
CA VAL A 380 8.98 -1.80 -36.98
C VAL A 380 10.11 -2.06 -37.97
N PHE A 381 9.81 -2.07 -39.27
CA PHE A 381 10.72 -2.47 -40.35
C PHE A 381 11.98 -1.60 -40.37
N ASP A 382 11.85 -0.28 -40.36
CA ASP A 382 13.00 0.63 -40.37
C ASP A 382 13.93 0.43 -39.16
N THR A 383 13.38 0.10 -37.99
CA THR A 383 14.17 -0.17 -36.79
C THR A 383 14.91 -1.50 -36.89
N LEU A 384 14.24 -2.55 -37.37
CA LEU A 384 14.87 -3.86 -37.62
C LEU A 384 15.99 -3.75 -38.66
N LEU A 385 15.74 -2.98 -39.73
CA LEU A 385 16.69 -2.73 -40.78
C LEU A 385 17.95 -2.03 -40.27
N LYS A 386 17.81 -1.03 -39.37
CA LYS A 386 18.94 -0.41 -38.67
C LYS A 386 19.66 -1.39 -37.73
N ALA A 387 18.94 -2.32 -37.12
CA ALA A 387 19.52 -3.33 -36.23
C ALA A 387 20.40 -4.37 -36.95
N LEU A 388 20.40 -4.43 -38.29
CA LEU A 388 21.38 -5.21 -39.05
C LEU A 388 22.81 -4.67 -38.91
N SER A 389 22.96 -3.42 -38.48
CA SER A 389 24.26 -2.80 -38.17
C SER A 389 24.64 -2.89 -36.70
N ASP A 390 23.95 -3.72 -35.89
CA ASP A 390 24.24 -3.87 -34.46
C ASP A 390 25.67 -4.39 -34.22
N PRO A 391 26.39 -3.91 -33.19
CA PRO A 391 27.73 -4.42 -32.89
C PRO A 391 27.77 -5.90 -32.46
N SER A 392 26.67 -6.48 -31.96
CA SER A 392 26.61 -7.89 -31.56
C SER A 392 26.23 -8.79 -32.74
N ASP A 393 27.01 -9.86 -32.95
CA ASP A 393 26.70 -10.88 -33.96
C ASP A 393 25.40 -11.63 -33.65
N GLU A 394 25.14 -11.92 -32.37
CA GLU A 394 23.93 -12.61 -31.93
C GLU A 394 22.68 -11.78 -32.23
N VAL A 395 22.74 -10.47 -31.98
CA VAL A 395 21.66 -9.54 -32.33
C VAL A 395 21.43 -9.53 -33.85
N VAL A 396 22.50 -9.43 -34.65
CA VAL A 396 22.38 -9.43 -36.12
C VAL A 396 21.78 -10.73 -36.65
N LEU A 397 22.17 -11.89 -36.11
CA LEU A 397 21.61 -13.19 -36.46
C LEU A 397 20.10 -13.24 -36.19
N LEU A 398 19.66 -12.82 -35.01
CA LEU A 398 18.23 -12.77 -34.66
C LEU A 398 17.45 -11.79 -35.54
N VAL A 399 18.04 -10.63 -35.88
CA VAL A 399 17.44 -9.68 -36.83
C VAL A 399 17.25 -10.33 -38.20
N LEU A 400 18.23 -11.10 -38.68
CA LEU A 400 18.12 -11.84 -39.95
C LEU A 400 17.02 -12.90 -39.89
N GLU A 401 16.88 -13.64 -38.79
CA GLU A 401 15.79 -14.60 -38.60
C GLU A 401 14.41 -13.95 -38.65
N VAL A 402 14.24 -12.81 -37.96
CA VAL A 402 12.99 -12.03 -38.01
C VAL A 402 12.69 -11.58 -39.44
N HIS A 403 13.68 -11.03 -40.15
CA HIS A 403 13.53 -10.63 -41.54
C HIS A 403 13.23 -11.80 -42.47
N ALA A 404 13.84 -12.97 -42.26
CA ALA A 404 13.56 -14.18 -43.03
C ALA A 404 12.11 -14.62 -42.85
N CYS A 405 11.57 -14.51 -41.63
CA CYS A 405 10.16 -14.76 -41.35
C CYS A 405 9.24 -13.73 -42.02
N ILE A 406 9.59 -12.45 -42.04
CA ILE A 406 8.84 -11.40 -42.75
C ILE A 406 8.83 -11.69 -44.26
N ALA A 407 10.01 -12.00 -44.81
CA ALA A 407 10.29 -12.27 -46.23
C ALA A 407 9.58 -13.51 -46.82
N LYS A 408 8.90 -14.33 -46.01
CA LYS A 408 7.95 -15.33 -46.52
C LYS A 408 6.85 -14.69 -47.38
N ASP A 409 6.58 -13.40 -47.21
CA ASP A 409 5.74 -12.60 -48.10
C ASP A 409 6.57 -12.00 -49.26
N PRO A 410 6.19 -12.21 -50.54
CA PRO A 410 6.94 -11.72 -51.69
C PRO A 410 7.09 -10.19 -51.79
N HIS A 411 6.16 -9.41 -51.25
CA HIS A 411 6.24 -7.95 -51.26
C HIS A 411 7.31 -7.48 -50.27
N HIS A 412 7.27 -8.00 -49.05
CA HIS A 412 8.24 -7.66 -48.01
C HIS A 412 9.64 -8.20 -48.33
N PHE A 413 9.75 -9.35 -49.00
CA PHE A 413 11.02 -9.85 -49.51
C PHE A 413 11.70 -8.83 -50.45
N ARG A 414 10.94 -8.24 -51.38
CA ARG A 414 11.49 -7.22 -52.29
C ARG A 414 11.97 -5.98 -51.54
N GLN A 415 11.21 -5.51 -50.55
CA GLN A 415 11.60 -4.36 -49.74
C GLN A 415 12.91 -4.63 -48.97
N LEU A 416 13.03 -5.82 -48.35
CA LEU A 416 14.25 -6.25 -47.66
C LEU A 416 15.45 -6.29 -48.60
N VAL A 417 15.31 -6.90 -49.79
CA VAL A 417 16.40 -6.99 -50.78
C VAL A 417 16.85 -5.60 -51.23
N VAL A 418 15.91 -4.68 -51.50
CA VAL A 418 16.23 -3.30 -51.88
C VAL A 418 17.01 -2.59 -50.78
N PHE A 419 16.59 -2.73 -49.52
CA PHE A 419 17.30 -2.14 -48.39
C PHE A 419 18.71 -2.73 -48.21
N LEU A 420 18.85 -4.05 -48.25
CA LEU A 420 20.15 -4.73 -48.15
C LEU A 420 21.10 -4.28 -49.27
N VAL A 421 20.64 -4.26 -50.52
CA VAL A 421 21.45 -3.79 -51.66
C VAL A 421 21.86 -2.32 -51.50
N HIS A 422 20.96 -1.47 -50.99
CA HIS A 422 21.29 -0.07 -50.71
C HIS A 422 22.36 0.06 -49.62
N ASN A 423 22.23 -0.66 -48.50
CA ASN A 423 23.17 -0.58 -47.39
C ASN A 423 24.52 -1.20 -47.74
N PHE A 424 24.55 -2.33 -48.43
CA PHE A 424 25.80 -2.93 -48.91
C PHE A 424 26.58 -2.00 -49.84
N ARG A 425 25.88 -1.17 -50.62
CA ARG A 425 26.52 -0.17 -51.47
C ARG A 425 27.14 0.98 -50.67
N VAL A 426 26.59 1.31 -49.51
CA VAL A 426 27.03 2.41 -48.64
C VAL A 426 28.10 1.94 -47.64
N ASP A 427 27.98 0.71 -47.16
CA ASP A 427 28.86 0.07 -46.18
C ASP A 427 29.23 -1.36 -46.61
N ASN A 428 30.40 -1.49 -47.26
CA ASN A 428 30.93 -2.80 -47.66
C ASN A 428 31.31 -3.70 -46.46
N SER A 429 31.58 -3.13 -45.28
CA SER A 429 31.94 -3.93 -44.10
C SER A 429 30.74 -4.71 -43.58
N LEU A 430 29.55 -4.14 -43.71
CA LEU A 430 28.28 -4.80 -43.40
C LEU A 430 28.01 -5.98 -44.36
N LEU A 431 28.42 -5.87 -45.63
CA LEU A 431 28.32 -6.99 -46.59
C LEU A 431 29.21 -8.17 -46.18
N GLU A 432 30.49 -7.92 -45.88
CA GLU A 432 31.43 -8.98 -45.48
C GLU A 432 30.96 -9.69 -44.21
N ARG A 433 30.53 -8.93 -43.20
CA ARG A 433 30.01 -9.47 -41.95
C ARG A 433 28.72 -10.27 -42.14
N LEU A 434 27.77 -9.76 -42.93
CA LEU A 434 26.50 -10.47 -43.17
C LEU A 434 26.69 -11.74 -44.00
N VAL A 435 27.60 -11.75 -44.97
CA VAL A 435 27.96 -12.98 -45.71
C VAL A 435 28.52 -14.02 -44.75
N PHE A 436 29.44 -13.63 -43.86
CA PHE A 436 29.99 -14.53 -42.85
C PHE A 436 28.93 -15.09 -41.90
N LEU A 437 28.02 -14.25 -41.40
CA LEU A 437 26.95 -14.69 -40.49
C LEU A 437 25.91 -15.59 -41.19
N LEU A 438 25.57 -15.30 -42.45
CA LEU A 438 24.69 -16.16 -43.25
C LEU A 438 25.30 -17.54 -43.51
N GLU A 439 26.62 -17.61 -43.73
CA GLU A 439 27.33 -18.90 -43.86
C GLU A 439 27.23 -19.74 -42.57
N GLN A 440 27.17 -19.10 -41.39
CA GLN A 440 26.98 -19.81 -40.12
C GLN A 440 25.54 -20.33 -39.92
N LEU A 441 24.53 -19.61 -40.41
CA LEU A 441 23.13 -20.05 -40.38
C LEU A 441 22.87 -21.29 -41.26
N HIS A 442 23.71 -21.51 -42.28
CA HIS A 442 23.63 -22.66 -43.20
C HIS A 442 24.40 -23.92 -42.72
N CYS A 443 24.89 -23.94 -41.48
CA CYS A 443 25.59 -25.09 -40.88
C CYS A 443 24.69 -26.05 -40.05
N PHE A 444 23.37 -26.01 -40.20
CA PHE A 444 22.44 -27.04 -39.67
C PHE A 444 21.49 -27.59 -40.73
#